data_AF-A0A0F8YNN1-F1
#
_entry.id   AF-A0A0F8YNN1-F1
#
_cell.length_a   1.000
_cell.length_b   1.000
_cell.length_c   1.000
_cell.angle_alpha   90.00
_cell.angle_beta   90.00
_cell.angle_gamma   90.00
#
_symmetry.space_group_name_H-M   'P 1'
#
loop_
_entity.id
_entity.type
_entity.pdbx_description
1 polymer ?
#
loop_
_entity_poly.entity_id
_entity_poly.type
_entity_poly.pdbx_seq_one_letter_code
_entity_poly.pdbx_strand_id
1 'polypeptide(L)'
;MAKYATKEQVKDITAPVDDITVGDLTYQLTAITRGEFRWAMDEVGYEEEANPVTGKYDSVDPERVDMLMLAAALLEPAFDPTDEADIATLIEMPIGVSSRLITRMLKLSGLDKKGPTTPTDE
;
A
#
# COMPACT_ATOMS: atom_id res chain seq x y z
N MET A 1 3.94 -18.11 21.17
CA MET A 1 3.17 -18.75 20.08
C MET A 1 1.98 -17.84 19.76
N ALA A 2 2.09 -16.99 18.73
CA ALA A 2 0.97 -16.14 18.31
C ALA A 2 -0.10 -17.02 17.65
N LYS A 3 -1.34 -16.94 18.13
CA LYS A 3 -2.48 -17.64 17.54
C LYS A 3 -2.91 -16.87 16.29
N TYR A 4 -2.52 -17.36 15.11
CA TYR A 4 -3.00 -16.84 13.84
C TYR A 4 -4.46 -17.25 13.61
N ALA A 5 -5.23 -16.35 13.00
CA ALA A 5 -6.57 -16.60 12.50
C ALA A 5 -6.56 -17.80 11.53
N THR A 6 -7.53 -18.71 11.64
CA THR A 6 -7.60 -19.92 10.81
C THR A 6 -8.00 -19.60 9.36
N LYS A 7 -7.64 -20.48 8.41
CA LYS A 7 -7.97 -20.38 6.98
C LYS A 7 -9.46 -20.11 6.68
N GLU A 8 -10.38 -20.45 7.59
CA GLU A 8 -11.81 -20.18 7.45
C GLU A 8 -12.23 -18.76 7.82
N GLN A 9 -11.41 -18.00 8.56
CA GLN A 9 -11.63 -16.56 8.79
C GLN A 9 -11.18 -15.70 7.60
N VAL A 10 -10.61 -16.34 6.57
CA VAL A 10 -10.25 -15.74 5.27
C VAL A 10 -11.27 -16.19 4.21
N LYS A 11 -12.56 -16.24 4.57
CA LYS A 11 -13.67 -16.38 3.63
C LYS A 11 -14.41 -15.05 3.60
N ASP A 12 -14.45 -14.46 2.42
CA ASP A 12 -15.12 -13.19 2.10
C ASP A 12 -14.75 -12.05 3.05
N ILE A 13 -13.48 -11.61 2.96
CA ILE A 13 -13.19 -10.24 3.33
C ILE A 13 -13.81 -9.41 2.22
N THR A 14 -15.03 -8.90 2.42
CA THR A 14 -15.39 -7.61 1.83
C THR A 14 -14.27 -6.66 2.24
N ALA A 15 -13.28 -6.48 1.36
CA ALA A 15 -12.19 -5.55 1.60
C ALA A 15 -12.87 -4.21 1.91
N PRO A 16 -12.61 -3.61 3.08
CA PRO A 16 -13.31 -2.40 3.46
C PRO A 16 -13.05 -1.34 2.39
N VAL A 17 -14.12 -0.94 1.72
CA VAL A 17 -14.12 0.14 0.73
C VAL A 17 -14.44 1.45 1.44
N ASP A 18 -13.78 2.52 1.04
CA ASP A 18 -14.05 3.85 1.56
C ASP A 18 -13.93 4.91 0.48
N ASP A 19 -14.88 5.84 0.51
CA ASP A 19 -14.91 6.99 -0.38
C ASP A 19 -14.22 8.17 0.31
N ILE A 20 -13.23 8.77 -0.36
CA ILE A 20 -12.50 9.94 0.11
C ILE A 20 -12.58 11.06 -0.91
N THR A 21 -13.13 12.20 -0.49
CA THR A 21 -13.13 13.42 -1.31
C THR A 21 -11.90 14.25 -0.99
N VAL A 22 -11.09 14.54 -2.01
CA VAL A 22 -9.95 15.45 -1.91
C VAL A 22 -10.09 16.56 -2.94
N GLY A 23 -10.33 17.79 -2.46
CA GLY A 23 -10.72 18.88 -3.34
C GLY A 23 -12.11 18.63 -3.90
N ASP A 24 -12.23 18.64 -5.22
CA ASP A 24 -13.49 18.43 -5.95
C ASP A 24 -13.67 17.00 -6.49
N LEU A 25 -12.69 16.10 -6.27
CA LEU A 25 -12.70 14.73 -6.75
C LEU A 25 -12.94 13.75 -5.59
N THR A 26 -13.77 12.74 -5.85
CA THR A 26 -14.01 11.63 -4.92
C THR A 26 -13.32 10.38 -5.45
N TYR A 27 -12.58 9.73 -4.56
CA TYR A 27 -11.84 8.50 -4.84
C TYR A 27 -12.43 7.38 -4.02
N GLN A 28 -12.62 6.22 -4.63
CA GLN A 28 -13.02 5.01 -3.94
C GLN A 28 -11.81 4.10 -3.77
N LEU A 29 -11.47 3.81 -2.52
CA LEU A 29 -10.30 3.01 -2.15
C LEU A 29 -10.73 1.70 -1.51
N THR A 30 -9.98 0.63 -1.76
CA THR A 30 -10.05 -0.63 -1.03
C THR A 30 -8.82 -0.83 -0.16
N ALA A 31 -8.91 -1.73 0.82
CA ALA A 31 -7.73 -2.21 1.54
C ALA A 31 -6.80 -3.00 0.61
N ILE A 32 -5.49 -2.77 0.73
CA ILE A 32 -4.48 -3.63 0.10
C ILE A 32 -4.23 -4.87 0.96
N THR A 33 -3.95 -5.96 0.27
CA THR A 33 -3.55 -7.24 0.82
C THR A 33 -2.02 -7.31 0.94
N ARG A 34 -1.55 -8.26 1.74
CA ARG A 34 -0.11 -8.57 1.82
C ARG A 34 0.47 -9.04 0.47
N GLY A 35 -0.36 -9.64 -0.38
CA GLY A 35 0.05 -10.08 -1.72
C GLY A 35 0.38 -8.89 -2.61
N GLU A 36 -0.47 -7.86 -2.63
CA GLU A 36 -0.26 -6.63 -3.41
C GLU A 36 0.94 -5.84 -2.90
N PHE A 37 1.14 -5.76 -1.57
CA PHE A 37 2.35 -5.15 -1.01
C PHE A 37 3.62 -5.86 -1.50
N ARG A 38 3.65 -7.21 -1.45
CA ARG A 38 4.81 -7.98 -1.90
C ARG A 38 5.03 -7.82 -3.40
N TRP A 39 3.97 -7.88 -4.19
CA TRP A 39 4.03 -7.66 -5.63
C TRP A 39 4.61 -6.27 -5.97
N ALA A 40 4.15 -5.20 -5.31
CA ALA A 40 4.66 -3.85 -5.53
C ALA A 40 6.16 -3.73 -5.20
N MET A 41 6.63 -4.43 -4.16
CA MET A 41 8.05 -4.50 -3.79
C MET A 41 8.87 -5.30 -4.82
N ASP A 42 8.32 -6.40 -5.34
CA ASP A 42 8.96 -7.23 -6.36
C ASP A 42 9.10 -6.44 -7.68
N GLU A 43 8.09 -5.66 -8.07
CA GLU A 43 8.09 -4.82 -9.29
C GLU A 43 9.19 -3.74 -9.31
N VAL A 44 9.49 -3.14 -8.15
CA VAL A 44 10.57 -2.14 -8.05
C VAL A 44 11.95 -2.76 -7.86
N GLY A 45 12.06 -4.10 -7.94
CA GLY A 45 13.33 -4.80 -7.80
C GLY A 45 13.85 -4.83 -6.37
N TYR A 46 12.97 -5.02 -5.37
CA TYR A 46 13.43 -5.30 -4.01
C TYR A 46 14.20 -6.63 -3.98
N GLU A 47 15.53 -6.55 -3.93
CA GLU A 47 16.36 -7.69 -3.58
C GLU A 47 16.34 -7.86 -2.05
N GLU A 48 15.82 -8.99 -1.57
CA GLU A 48 15.91 -9.39 -0.15
C GLU A 48 17.38 -9.53 0.31
N GLU A 49 18.33 -9.53 -0.62
CA GLU A 49 19.78 -9.56 -0.37
C GLU A 49 20.36 -8.14 -0.36
N ALA A 50 21.04 -7.78 0.73
CA ALA A 50 21.79 -6.53 0.79
C ALA A 50 22.88 -6.53 -0.30
N ASN A 51 23.08 -5.39 -0.97
CA ASN A 51 24.11 -5.25 -1.98
C ASN A 51 25.46 -5.73 -1.40
N PRO A 52 26.12 -6.75 -1.99
CA PRO A 52 27.29 -7.38 -1.41
C PRO A 52 28.52 -6.45 -1.33
N VAL A 53 28.47 -5.31 -2.04
CA VAL A 53 29.55 -4.31 -2.07
C VAL A 53 29.32 -3.20 -1.06
N THR A 54 28.08 -2.72 -0.90
CA THR A 54 27.76 -1.58 -0.01
C THR A 54 27.23 -2.02 1.35
N GLY A 55 26.79 -3.28 1.49
CA GLY A 55 26.13 -3.81 2.68
C GLY A 55 24.80 -3.12 3.00
N LYS A 56 24.29 -2.33 2.04
CA LYS A 56 23.04 -1.58 2.15
C LYS A 56 22.02 -2.21 1.21
N TYR A 57 20.76 -2.16 1.61
CA TYR A 57 19.66 -2.37 0.69
C TYR A 57 19.60 -1.11 -0.20
N ASP A 58 20.15 -1.19 -1.41
CA ASP A 58 20.22 -0.05 -2.32
C ASP A 58 18.89 0.08 -3.08
N SER A 59 18.29 1.28 -2.97
CA SER A 59 17.23 1.85 -3.83
C SER A 59 16.02 0.97 -4.14
N VAL A 60 15.12 0.84 -3.15
CA VAL A 60 13.70 0.65 -3.44
C VAL A 60 13.15 2.05 -3.64
N ASP A 61 12.69 2.41 -4.83
CA ASP A 61 11.97 3.67 -5.05
C ASP A 61 10.68 3.61 -4.21
N PRO A 62 10.66 4.21 -3.01
CA PRO A 62 9.55 4.01 -2.07
C PRO A 62 8.30 4.74 -2.57
N GLU A 63 8.50 5.80 -3.35
CA GLU A 63 7.44 6.55 -4.00
C GLU A 63 6.78 5.69 -5.08
N ARG A 64 7.56 4.96 -5.89
CA ARG A 64 7.01 4.01 -6.86
C ARG A 64 6.25 2.86 -6.21
N VAL A 65 6.74 2.31 -5.09
CA VAL A 65 6.00 1.29 -4.32
C VAL A 65 4.66 1.85 -3.83
N ASP A 66 4.66 3.04 -3.26
CA ASP A 66 3.44 3.71 -2.80
C ASP A 66 2.45 3.95 -3.95
N MET A 67 2.92 4.33 -5.14
CA MET A 67 2.05 4.51 -6.32
C MET A 67 1.50 3.20 -6.86
N LEU A 68 2.30 2.13 -6.92
CA LEU A 68 1.84 0.80 -7.35
C LEU A 68 0.77 0.25 -6.41
N MET A 69 0.96 0.41 -5.09
CA MET A 69 -0.04 0.04 -4.09
C MET A 69 -1.29 0.89 -4.20
N LEU A 70 -1.14 2.21 -4.40
CA LEU A 70 -2.26 3.13 -4.55
C LEU A 70 -3.08 2.81 -5.79
N ALA A 71 -2.43 2.53 -6.93
CA ALA A 71 -3.10 2.11 -8.16
C ALA A 71 -3.91 0.82 -7.95
N ALA A 72 -3.33 -0.19 -7.30
CA ALA A 72 -4.04 -1.42 -6.96
C ALA A 72 -5.23 -1.21 -6.00
N ALA A 73 -5.15 -0.19 -5.13
CA ALA A 73 -6.20 0.12 -4.16
C ALA A 73 -7.33 1.01 -4.71
N LEU A 74 -7.11 1.72 -5.81
CA LEU A 74 -8.07 2.65 -6.37
C LEU A 74 -9.10 1.92 -7.25
N LEU A 75 -10.35 1.92 -6.80
CA LEU A 75 -11.48 1.38 -7.55
C LEU A 75 -12.07 2.43 -8.50
N GLU A 76 -12.17 3.68 -8.04
CA GLU A 76 -12.66 4.80 -8.84
C GLU A 76 -11.91 6.10 -8.48
N PRO A 77 -11.39 6.87 -9.47
CA PRO A 77 -11.07 6.39 -10.82
C PRO A 77 -10.09 5.20 -10.75
N ALA A 78 -10.32 4.19 -11.60
CA ALA A 78 -9.45 3.03 -11.68
C ALA A 78 -8.14 3.39 -12.41
N PHE A 79 -7.02 2.93 -11.85
CA PHE A 79 -5.70 3.00 -12.46
C PHE A 79 -5.17 1.59 -12.66
N ASP A 80 -4.56 1.30 -13.80
CA ASP A 80 -3.88 0.03 -14.05
C ASP A 80 -2.48 0.09 -13.44
N PRO A 81 -2.17 -0.72 -12.41
CA PRO A 81 -0.87 -0.69 -11.76
C PRO A 81 0.25 -1.28 -12.64
N THR A 82 -0.09 -1.84 -13.81
CA THR A 82 0.85 -2.31 -14.84
C THR A 82 1.05 -1.32 -16.01
N ASP A 83 0.23 -0.26 -16.09
CA ASP A 83 0.39 0.79 -17.11
C ASP A 83 1.29 1.92 -16.57
N GLU A 84 2.41 2.15 -17.26
CA GLU A 84 3.35 3.21 -16.89
C GLU A 84 2.74 4.61 -16.97
N ALA A 85 1.77 4.85 -17.86
CA ALA A 85 1.11 6.14 -17.99
C ALA A 85 0.20 6.46 -16.78
N ASP A 86 -0.46 5.43 -16.26
CA ASP A 86 -1.31 5.54 -15.06
C ASP A 86 -0.46 5.78 -13.82
N ILE A 87 0.66 5.06 -13.68
CA ILE A 87 1.62 5.29 -12.59
C ILE A 87 2.24 6.70 -12.69
N ALA A 88 2.62 7.16 -13.87
CA ALA A 88 3.12 8.52 -14.06
C ALA A 88 2.08 9.58 -13.66
N THR A 89 0.80 9.34 -13.97
CA THR A 89 -0.31 10.22 -13.58
C THR A 89 -0.44 10.30 -12.06
N LEU A 90 -0.29 9.17 -11.35
CA LEU A 90 -0.32 9.14 -9.88
C LEU A 90 0.88 9.87 -9.26
N ILE A 91 2.07 9.75 -9.85
CA ILE A 91 3.28 10.49 -9.41
C ILE A 91 3.09 12.01 -9.58
N GLU A 92 2.48 12.43 -10.68
CA GLU A 92 2.22 13.85 -10.97
C GLU A 92 1.08 14.45 -10.13
N MET A 93 0.34 13.63 -9.38
CA MET A 93 -0.70 14.13 -8.49
C MET A 93 -0.12 15.11 -7.46
N PRO A 94 -0.87 16.17 -7.08
CA PRO A 94 -0.42 17.05 -6.02
C PRO A 94 -0.14 16.24 -4.76
N ILE A 95 1.03 16.44 -4.15
CA ILE A 95 1.51 15.67 -2.97
C ILE A 95 0.45 15.59 -1.86
N GLY A 96 -0.33 16.66 -1.66
CA GLY A 96 -1.40 16.70 -0.67
C GLY A 96 -2.58 15.76 -0.95
N VAL A 97 -2.77 15.35 -2.20
CA VAL A 97 -3.81 14.39 -2.63
C VAL A 97 -3.28 12.97 -2.48
N SER A 98 -2.16 12.63 -3.13
CA SER A 98 -1.57 11.29 -3.07
C SER A 98 -1.28 10.85 -1.63
N SER A 99 -0.71 11.73 -0.79
CA SER A 99 -0.46 11.45 0.63
C SER A 99 -1.73 11.12 1.43
N ARG A 100 -2.86 11.79 1.15
CA ARG A 100 -4.15 11.50 1.81
C ARG A 100 -4.70 10.16 1.37
N LEU A 101 -4.63 9.85 0.08
CA LEU A 101 -5.10 8.58 -0.46
C LEU A 101 -4.27 7.40 0.09
N ILE A 102 -2.95 7.51 0.09
CA ILE A 102 -2.04 6.51 0.67
C ILE A 102 -2.34 6.32 2.17
N THR A 103 -2.44 7.41 2.93
CA THR A 103 -2.75 7.33 4.37
C THR A 103 -4.08 6.62 4.60
N ARG A 104 -5.09 6.90 3.78
CA ARG A 104 -6.41 6.27 3.91
C ARG A 104 -6.36 4.79 3.55
N MET A 105 -5.70 4.44 2.45
CA MET A 105 -5.45 3.06 2.02
C MET A 105 -4.75 2.25 3.13
N LEU A 106 -3.67 2.78 3.71
CA LEU A 106 -2.95 2.11 4.81
C LEU A 106 -3.85 1.89 6.02
N LYS A 107 -4.71 2.86 6.35
CA LYS A 107 -5.69 2.74 7.43
C LYS A 107 -6.75 1.67 7.15
N LEU A 108 -7.27 1.59 5.93
CA LEU A 108 -8.22 0.53 5.53
C LEU A 108 -7.58 -0.85 5.63
N SER A 109 -6.30 -0.93 5.29
CA SER A 109 -5.51 -2.16 5.32
C SER A 109 -5.06 -2.57 6.72
N GLY A 110 -5.36 -1.75 7.75
CA GLY A 110 -4.89 -1.95 9.12
C GLY A 110 -3.38 -1.77 9.29
N LEU A 111 -2.72 -1.17 8.29
CA LEU A 111 -1.29 -0.87 8.24
C LEU A 111 -0.96 0.53 8.82
N ASP A 112 -1.96 1.37 9.13
CA ASP A 112 -1.73 2.66 9.84
C ASP A 112 -1.28 2.48 11.30
N LYS A 113 -1.43 1.27 11.83
CA LYS A 113 -1.01 0.96 13.19
C LYS A 113 0.51 0.88 13.17
N LYS A 114 1.15 1.92 13.73
CA LYS A 114 2.35 1.67 14.57
C LYS A 114 2.07 0.37 15.30
N GLY A 115 2.91 -0.64 15.10
CA GLY A 115 2.66 -1.97 15.66
C GLY A 115 2.35 -1.89 17.16
N PRO A 116 1.80 -2.96 17.77
CA PRO A 116 1.70 -3.05 19.22
C PRO A 116 3.12 -3.12 19.81
N THR A 117 3.76 -1.96 19.92
CA THR A 117 5.01 -1.69 20.65
C THR A 117 4.81 -0.41 21.45
N THR A 118 3.71 -0.35 22.18
CA THR A 118 3.81 0.19 23.54
C THR A 118 3.96 -1.04 24.42
N PRO A 119 5.06 -1.19 25.17
CA PRO A 119 5.12 -2.20 26.21
C PRO A 119 3.95 -1.91 27.14
N THR A 120 3.00 -2.84 27.27
CA THR A 120 2.17 -2.87 28.46
C THR A 120 3.09 -3.32 29.57
N ASP A 121 3.44 -2.39 30.45
CA ASP A 121 4.01 -2.70 31.76
C ASP A 121 2.99 -3.58 32.51
N GLU A 122 3.31 -4.88 32.63
CA GLU A 122 2.83 -5.76 33.69
C GLU A 122 4.04 -6.33 34.44
#